data_AF-A0A5Z0XHJ7-F1
#
_entry.id   AF-A0A5Z0XHJ7-F1
#
_cell.length_a   1.000
_cell.length_b   1.000
_cell.length_c   1.000
_cell.angle_alpha   90.00
_cell.angle_beta   90.00
_cell.angle_gamma   90.00
#
_symmetry.space_group_name_H-M   'P 1'
#
loop_
_entity.id
_entity.type
_entity.pdbx_description
1 polymer ?
#
loop_
_entity_poly.entity_id
_entity_poly.type
_entity_poly.pdbx_seq_one_letter_code
_entity_poly.pdbx_strand_id
1 'polypeptide(L)'
;IDKVFIEQIDDKNDEILIKFYTADVNDEIKMLFDDRLAKIICSKIRQYDFLNRVFIYERRIWLKFFINAKNMICFINDKKVDIIYQEKKCTFYDIFYEIKKLKKRRAKNKSLWLFADMSYRADDNAEHLYRYVMKNHPEKNIVFVLRKNSHDYKRLKKEGFKLVDPKSFKFKYLVFKADKLISSHIDRYFFEALGENTLKTKDFVFLQHGITQNDLSSWLNQRQIDLFITGMQDEYDSIAGDFNRYKFTPKEVKLTGFPRWDALLKNNQINTKQIIIMPTWREYIVGSYSKKLMKRRFNPKFYESEYFYRWGSFLHSKKLQELHEKYNYKIVFNPHPQIRPYLEDFNLPNYIIIPSVEMSMQKLFCESSLMITDYSSVAFEMIILKKPVIYYQFDQDYFFYKHFLKRGYYNYKKMEFSYLVNNQKDLIFYIEFLLAHKI
;
A
#
# COMPACT_ATOMS: atom_id res chain seq x y z
N ILE A 1 23.83 21.87 -15.30
CA ILE A 1 23.80 20.40 -15.09
C ILE A 1 24.87 19.77 -15.96
N ASP A 2 25.69 18.87 -15.42
CA ASP A 2 26.82 18.24 -16.12
C ASP A 2 26.66 16.71 -16.26
N LYS A 3 25.70 16.11 -15.52
CA LYS A 3 25.50 14.67 -15.44
C LYS A 3 24.03 14.28 -15.50
N VAL A 4 23.77 13.14 -16.14
CA VAL A 4 22.51 12.39 -16.09
C VAL A 4 22.78 10.98 -15.61
N PHE A 5 21.87 10.39 -14.85
CA PHE A 5 22.05 9.08 -14.23
C PHE A 5 21.05 8.08 -14.83
N ILE A 6 21.52 6.93 -15.30
CA ILE A 6 20.65 5.79 -15.57
C ILE A 6 20.35 5.10 -14.23
N GLU A 7 19.12 5.24 -13.77
CA GLU A 7 18.65 4.72 -12.49
C GLU A 7 18.16 3.27 -12.60
N GLN A 8 17.42 2.95 -13.67
CA GLN A 8 16.82 1.63 -13.87
C GLN A 8 16.88 1.21 -15.34
N ILE A 9 16.85 -0.11 -15.54
CA ILE A 9 16.80 -0.76 -16.85
C ILE A 9 15.59 -1.69 -16.83
N ASP A 10 14.68 -1.49 -17.77
CA ASP A 10 13.57 -2.39 -18.04
C ASP A 10 13.95 -3.27 -19.24
N ASP A 11 14.45 -4.47 -18.92
CA ASP A 11 14.98 -5.42 -19.89
C ASP A 11 13.89 -6.05 -20.78
N LYS A 12 12.64 -6.13 -20.31
CA LYS A 12 11.53 -6.70 -21.10
C LYS A 12 11.09 -5.75 -22.22
N ASN A 13 11.16 -4.45 -21.97
CA ASN A 13 10.70 -3.44 -22.91
C ASN A 13 11.84 -2.71 -23.62
N ASP A 14 13.12 -3.02 -23.36
CA ASP A 14 14.26 -2.26 -23.87
C ASP A 14 14.12 -0.76 -23.55
N GLU A 15 13.89 -0.46 -22.28
CA GLU A 15 13.73 0.91 -21.79
C GLU A 15 14.70 1.20 -20.66
N ILE A 16 15.09 2.46 -20.52
CA ILE A 16 15.92 2.94 -19.43
C ILE A 16 15.24 4.10 -18.72
N LEU A 17 15.35 4.13 -17.40
CA LEU A 17 14.96 5.28 -16.60
C LEU A 17 16.20 6.13 -16.36
N ILE A 18 16.17 7.33 -16.88
CA ILE A 18 17.17 8.35 -16.57
C ILE A 18 16.65 9.31 -15.52
N LYS A 19 17.56 9.88 -14.72
CA LYS A 19 17.26 10.98 -13.82
C LYS A 19 18.36 12.04 -13.80
N PHE A 20 17.97 13.27 -13.55
CA PHE A 20 18.89 14.38 -13.26
C PHE A 20 18.22 15.37 -12.31
N TYR A 21 19.03 16.20 -11.67
CA TYR A 21 18.56 17.20 -10.71
C TYR A 21 18.64 18.60 -11.32
N THR A 22 17.60 19.40 -11.14
CA THR A 22 17.51 20.76 -11.69
C THR A 22 16.77 21.72 -10.75
N ALA A 23 17.13 23.00 -10.81
CA ALA A 23 16.37 24.09 -10.21
C ALA A 23 15.22 24.58 -11.12
N ASP A 24 15.32 24.37 -12.44
CA ASP A 24 14.31 24.78 -13.42
C ASP A 24 13.64 23.54 -14.06
N VAL A 25 12.34 23.41 -13.84
CA VAL A 25 11.56 22.28 -14.38
C VAL A 25 11.46 22.29 -15.90
N ASN A 26 11.71 23.45 -16.52
CA ASN A 26 11.68 23.63 -17.97
C ASN A 26 12.98 23.17 -18.66
N ASP A 27 14.00 22.76 -17.90
CA ASP A 27 15.22 22.21 -18.49
C ASP A 27 14.91 21.07 -19.46
N GLU A 28 15.28 21.27 -20.72
CA GLU A 28 15.03 20.35 -21.81
C GLU A 28 16.08 19.25 -21.82
N ILE A 29 15.63 18.00 -22.00
CA ILE A 29 16.52 16.87 -22.20
C ILE A 29 16.39 16.31 -23.62
N LYS A 30 17.53 16.04 -24.24
CA LYS A 30 17.60 15.38 -25.55
C LYS A 30 18.58 14.23 -25.48
N MET A 31 18.09 13.02 -25.74
CA MET A 31 18.92 11.81 -25.75
C MET A 31 18.94 11.22 -27.16
N LEU A 32 20.13 11.04 -27.72
CA LEU A 32 20.35 10.57 -29.09
C LEU A 32 21.03 9.20 -29.09
N PHE A 33 20.65 8.36 -30.06
CA PHE A 33 21.24 7.06 -30.36
C PHE A 33 21.56 6.98 -31.85
N ASP A 34 22.84 7.08 -32.22
CA ASP A 34 23.29 7.26 -33.62
C ASP A 34 22.43 8.31 -34.36
N ASP A 35 22.36 9.51 -33.79
CA ASP A 35 21.59 10.67 -34.29
C ASP A 35 20.05 10.57 -34.22
N ARG A 36 19.50 9.44 -33.77
CA ARG A 36 18.05 9.29 -33.57
C ARG A 36 17.64 9.73 -32.17
N LEU A 37 16.63 10.59 -32.08
CA LEU A 37 16.05 11.02 -30.81
C LEU A 37 15.34 9.85 -30.10
N ALA A 38 15.66 9.66 -28.83
CA ALA A 38 15.03 8.66 -27.98
C ALA A 38 13.56 8.99 -27.75
N LYS A 39 12.68 8.00 -27.92
CA LYS A 39 11.26 8.14 -27.59
C LYS A 39 11.08 8.20 -26.07
N ILE A 40 10.47 9.28 -25.58
CA ILE A 40 10.00 9.38 -24.20
C ILE A 40 8.75 8.50 -24.02
N ILE A 41 8.78 7.61 -23.04
CA ILE A 41 7.67 6.73 -22.67
C ILE A 41 6.77 7.42 -21.65
N CYS A 42 7.38 7.98 -20.61
CA CYS A 42 6.73 8.87 -19.65
C CYS A 42 7.80 9.65 -18.89
N SER A 43 7.38 10.73 -18.24
CA SER A 43 8.22 11.53 -17.36
C SER A 43 7.51 11.80 -16.04
N LYS A 44 8.31 12.19 -15.05
CA LYS A 44 7.84 12.67 -13.75
C LYS A 44 8.82 13.68 -13.17
N ILE A 45 8.29 14.62 -12.40
CA ILE A 45 9.02 15.56 -11.57
C ILE A 45 8.82 15.17 -10.12
N ARG A 46 9.92 14.79 -9.45
CA ARG A 46 9.94 14.60 -8.00
C ARG A 46 10.51 15.85 -7.34
N GLN A 47 9.90 16.29 -6.25
CA GLN A 47 10.27 17.49 -5.54
C GLN A 47 11.04 17.15 -4.25
N TYR A 48 12.11 17.89 -3.99
CA TYR A 48 12.83 17.88 -2.72
C TYR A 48 12.69 19.24 -2.05
N ASP A 49 12.13 19.21 -0.84
CA ASP A 49 11.91 20.41 -0.04
C ASP A 49 13.05 20.59 0.96
N PHE A 50 13.42 21.84 1.22
CA PHE A 50 14.21 22.22 2.38
C PHE A 50 13.43 23.25 3.19
N LEU A 51 13.04 22.87 4.41
CA LEU A 51 12.07 23.61 5.23
C LEU A 51 10.73 23.77 4.50
N ASN A 52 10.33 25.01 4.22
CA ASN A 52 9.05 25.38 3.61
C ASN A 52 9.18 25.81 2.13
N ARG A 53 10.33 25.56 1.50
CA ARG A 53 10.57 25.90 0.09
C ARG A 53 11.10 24.71 -0.69
N VAL A 54 10.83 24.71 -1.99
CA VAL A 54 11.45 23.77 -2.91
C VAL A 54 12.94 24.06 -2.99
N PHE A 55 13.76 23.03 -2.80
CA PHE A 55 15.21 23.12 -2.90
C PHE A 55 15.69 22.71 -4.29
N ILE A 56 15.22 21.57 -4.79
CA ILE A 56 15.60 21.04 -6.10
C ILE A 56 14.55 20.07 -6.63
N TYR A 57 14.47 19.95 -7.95
CA TYR A 57 13.66 18.94 -8.63
C TYR A 57 14.52 17.79 -9.12
N GLU A 58 13.96 16.59 -9.15
CA GLU A 58 14.50 15.43 -9.86
C GLU A 58 13.58 15.10 -11.03
N ARG A 59 14.09 15.28 -12.24
CA ARG A 59 13.45 14.85 -13.48
C ARG A 59 13.70 13.36 -13.63
N ARG A 60 12.64 12.55 -13.73
CA ARG A 60 12.71 11.09 -13.97
C ARG A 60 12.03 10.80 -15.30
N ILE A 61 12.74 10.16 -16.23
CA ILE A 61 12.26 10.01 -17.61
C ILE A 61 12.55 8.59 -18.09
N TRP A 62 11.49 7.87 -18.43
CA TRP A 62 11.59 6.58 -19.10
C TRP A 62 11.74 6.80 -20.60
N LEU A 63 12.78 6.21 -21.18
CA LEU A 63 13.13 6.33 -22.59
C LEU A 63 13.26 4.96 -23.23
N LYS A 64 12.90 4.86 -24.51
CA LYS A 64 13.23 3.69 -25.32
C LYS A 64 14.74 3.62 -25.55
N PHE A 65 15.33 2.46 -25.27
CA PHE A 65 16.72 2.14 -25.59
C PHE A 65 16.80 1.42 -26.94
N PHE A 66 17.53 2.01 -27.89
CA PHE A 66 17.67 1.42 -29.22
C PHE A 66 18.82 0.41 -29.27
N ILE A 67 18.51 -0.87 -29.07
CA ILE A 67 19.49 -1.97 -29.02
C ILE A 67 20.38 -2.12 -30.27
N ASN A 68 19.97 -1.56 -31.41
CA ASN A 68 20.72 -1.62 -32.67
C ASN A 68 21.62 -0.38 -32.89
N ALA A 69 21.65 0.55 -31.94
CA ALA A 69 22.55 1.69 -32.03
C ALA A 69 24.00 1.30 -31.71
N LYS A 70 24.95 2.22 -31.92
CA LYS A 70 26.38 2.07 -31.58
C LYS A 70 26.82 3.10 -30.54
N ASN A 71 26.20 4.27 -30.54
CA ASN A 71 26.51 5.39 -29.67
C ASN A 71 25.25 5.89 -28.96
N MET A 72 25.47 6.57 -27.83
CA MET A 72 24.43 7.17 -27.01
C MET A 72 24.96 8.46 -26.39
N ILE A 73 24.25 9.57 -26.60
CA ILE A 73 24.66 10.90 -26.14
C ILE A 73 23.44 11.59 -25.50
N CYS A 74 23.66 12.38 -24.45
CA CYS A 74 22.62 13.14 -23.78
C CYS A 74 23.00 14.62 -23.71
N PHE A 75 21.99 15.48 -23.86
CA PHE A 75 22.07 16.92 -23.74
C PHE A 75 21.03 17.42 -22.76
N ILE A 76 21.39 18.44 -21.98
CA ILE A 76 20.47 19.23 -21.16
C ILE A 76 20.64 20.69 -21.56
N ASN A 77 19.56 21.34 -22.02
CA ASN A 77 19.59 22.69 -22.61
C ASN A 77 20.70 22.84 -23.66
N ASP A 78 20.75 21.89 -24.60
CA ASP A 78 21.73 21.78 -25.69
C ASP A 78 23.21 21.65 -25.25
N LYS A 79 23.49 21.55 -23.95
CA LYS A 79 24.81 21.21 -23.42
C LYS A 79 24.97 19.70 -23.27
N LYS A 80 26.00 19.13 -23.89
CA LYS A 80 26.36 17.71 -23.73
C LYS A 80 26.70 17.41 -22.26
N VAL A 81 26.11 16.35 -21.72
CA VAL A 81 26.31 15.90 -20.34
C VAL A 81 26.85 14.47 -20.28
N ASP A 82 27.51 14.14 -19.17
CA ASP A 82 27.98 12.78 -18.91
C ASP A 82 26.83 11.87 -18.50
N ILE A 83 26.83 10.64 -19.00
CA ILE A 83 25.85 9.60 -18.65
C ILE A 83 26.49 8.65 -17.64
N ILE A 84 25.89 8.57 -16.45
CA ILE A 84 26.41 7.81 -15.31
C ILE A 84 25.52 6.58 -15.07
N TYR A 85 26.15 5.40 -14.91
CA TYR A 85 25.50 4.17 -14.48
C TYR A 85 26.38 3.46 -13.44
N GLN A 86 25.79 3.07 -12.30
CA GLN A 86 26.52 2.46 -11.18
C GLN A 86 27.77 3.27 -10.78
N GLU A 87 27.59 4.58 -10.59
CA GLU A 87 28.63 5.53 -10.16
C GLU A 87 29.79 5.75 -11.16
N LYS A 88 29.69 5.21 -12.37
CA LYS A 88 30.72 5.37 -13.41
C LYS A 88 30.13 5.97 -14.67
N LYS A 89 30.95 6.75 -15.40
CA LYS A 89 30.62 7.17 -16.76
C LYS A 89 30.46 5.94 -17.63
N CYS A 90 29.37 5.87 -18.38
CA CYS A 90 29.01 4.72 -19.19
C CYS A 90 28.85 5.09 -20.65
N THR A 91 28.96 4.08 -21.49
CA THR A 91 28.75 4.12 -22.93
C THR A 91 27.49 3.35 -23.30
N PHE A 92 27.11 3.40 -24.57
CA PHE A 92 26.05 2.55 -25.11
C PHE A 92 26.28 1.06 -24.81
N TYR A 93 27.51 0.57 -24.98
CA TYR A 93 27.83 -0.86 -24.85
C TYR A 93 27.69 -1.38 -23.42
N ASP A 94 27.95 -0.55 -22.40
CA ASP A 94 27.77 -0.92 -21.00
C ASP A 94 26.30 -1.25 -20.70
N ILE A 95 25.39 -0.39 -21.16
CA ILE A 95 23.95 -0.55 -20.96
C ILE A 95 23.40 -1.67 -21.83
N PHE A 96 23.83 -1.75 -23.08
CA PHE A 96 23.46 -2.84 -23.99
C PHE A 96 23.85 -4.21 -23.44
N TYR A 97 25.06 -4.34 -22.87
CA TYR A 97 25.52 -5.58 -22.25
C TYR A 97 24.71 -5.93 -21.01
N GLU A 98 24.39 -4.96 -20.14
CA GLU A 98 23.55 -5.22 -18.97
C GLU A 98 22.12 -5.63 -19.39
N ILE A 99 21.51 -4.99 -20.39
CA ILE A 99 20.21 -5.41 -20.95
C ILE A 99 20.28 -6.87 -21.43
N LYS A 100 21.27 -7.22 -22.26
CA LYS A 100 21.46 -8.60 -22.74
C LYS A 100 21.62 -9.60 -21.60
N LYS A 101 22.41 -9.25 -20.58
CA LYS A 101 22.65 -10.06 -19.39
C LYS A 101 21.37 -10.25 -18.57
N LEU A 102 20.57 -9.21 -18.38
CA LEU A 102 19.27 -9.27 -17.70
C LEU A 102 18.29 -10.15 -18.49
N LYS A 103 18.14 -9.94 -19.80
CA LYS A 103 17.31 -10.79 -20.68
C LYS A 103 17.69 -12.28 -20.57
N LYS A 104 18.99 -12.60 -20.64
CA LYS A 104 19.50 -13.98 -20.50
C LYS A 104 19.19 -14.58 -19.12
N ARG A 105 19.22 -13.78 -18.06
CA ARG A 105 18.85 -14.22 -16.71
C ARG A 105 17.33 -14.44 -16.59
N ARG A 106 16.52 -13.49 -17.08
CA ARG A 106 15.06 -13.56 -17.09
C ARG A 106 14.55 -14.77 -17.88
N ALA A 107 15.19 -15.12 -18.99
CA ALA A 107 14.86 -16.31 -19.79
C ALA A 107 14.98 -17.64 -19.01
N LYS A 108 15.65 -17.67 -17.85
CA LYS A 108 15.73 -18.85 -16.96
C LYS A 108 14.54 -18.97 -16.01
N ASN A 109 13.71 -17.92 -15.88
CA ASN A 109 12.46 -17.99 -15.14
C ASN A 109 11.49 -18.93 -15.85
N LYS A 110 10.57 -19.51 -15.08
CA LYS A 110 9.40 -20.20 -15.61
C LYS A 110 8.25 -19.20 -15.69
N SER A 111 7.28 -19.44 -16.57
CA SER A 111 6.00 -18.73 -16.59
C SER A 111 5.16 -19.09 -15.36
N LEU A 112 5.64 -18.68 -14.17
CA LEU A 112 5.11 -18.98 -12.84
C LEU A 112 4.87 -17.67 -12.10
N TRP A 113 3.66 -17.49 -11.58
CA TRP A 113 3.29 -16.36 -10.74
C TRP A 113 3.09 -16.81 -9.29
N LEU A 114 3.72 -16.11 -8.36
CA LEU A 114 3.49 -16.30 -6.93
C LEU A 114 2.63 -15.17 -6.40
N PHE A 115 1.56 -15.52 -5.70
CA PHE A 115 0.65 -14.60 -5.04
C PHE A 115 0.83 -14.68 -3.53
N ALA A 116 0.75 -13.55 -2.85
CA ALA A 116 0.86 -13.51 -1.40
C ALA A 116 0.09 -12.33 -0.80
N ASP A 117 -0.57 -12.57 0.32
CA ASP A 117 -0.95 -11.50 1.24
C ASP A 117 0.06 -11.45 2.40
N MET A 118 -0.39 -11.55 3.64
CA MET A 118 0.51 -11.80 4.77
C MET A 118 0.90 -13.27 4.81
N SER A 119 2.10 -13.58 5.32
CA SER A 119 2.55 -14.98 5.39
C SER A 119 1.63 -15.90 6.22
N TYR A 120 0.85 -15.34 7.14
CA TYR A 120 0.01 -16.07 8.10
C TYR A 120 -1.49 -15.81 7.95
N ARG A 121 -1.90 -14.93 7.03
CA ARG A 121 -3.30 -14.54 6.84
C ARG A 121 -3.52 -14.14 5.38
N ALA A 122 -4.63 -14.61 4.81
CA ALA A 122 -5.09 -14.20 3.50
C ALA A 122 -6.20 -13.12 3.66
N ASP A 123 -7.27 -13.18 2.87
CA ASP A 123 -8.41 -12.23 2.89
C ASP A 123 -8.07 -10.79 2.44
N ASP A 124 -7.05 -10.63 1.59
CA ASP A 124 -6.68 -9.34 1.00
C ASP A 124 -6.53 -9.46 -0.54
N ASN A 125 -6.04 -8.41 -1.20
CA ASN A 125 -6.07 -8.24 -2.65
C ASN A 125 -5.46 -9.39 -3.44
N ALA A 126 -4.42 -10.06 -2.93
CA ALA A 126 -3.79 -11.15 -3.66
C ALA A 126 -4.67 -12.41 -3.64
N GLU A 127 -5.40 -12.68 -2.56
CA GLU A 127 -6.36 -13.80 -2.51
C GLU A 127 -7.44 -13.65 -3.58
N HIS A 128 -8.02 -12.45 -3.72
CA HIS A 128 -9.07 -12.18 -4.70
C HIS A 128 -8.57 -12.26 -6.12
N LEU A 129 -7.43 -11.64 -6.42
CA LEU A 129 -6.83 -11.71 -7.74
C LEU A 129 -6.42 -13.15 -8.10
N TYR A 130 -5.86 -13.91 -7.15
CA TYR A 130 -5.55 -15.33 -7.37
C TYR A 130 -6.81 -16.11 -7.74
N ARG A 131 -7.91 -15.91 -7.00
CA ARG A 131 -9.19 -16.58 -7.27
C ARG A 131 -9.73 -16.25 -8.66
N TYR A 132 -9.60 -15.00 -9.09
CA TYR A 132 -9.98 -14.58 -10.44
C TYR A 132 -9.13 -15.30 -11.51
N VAL A 133 -7.80 -15.26 -11.38
CA VAL A 133 -6.88 -15.89 -12.35
C VAL A 133 -7.07 -17.41 -12.38
N MET A 134 -7.25 -18.05 -11.22
CA MET A 134 -7.51 -19.49 -11.12
C MET A 134 -8.75 -19.92 -11.92
N LYS A 135 -9.80 -19.09 -11.92
CA LYS A 135 -11.08 -19.40 -12.57
C LYS A 135 -11.09 -19.03 -14.06
N ASN A 136 -10.52 -17.88 -14.42
CA ASN A 136 -10.63 -17.31 -15.77
C ASN A 136 -9.40 -17.58 -16.64
N HIS A 137 -8.27 -17.91 -16.04
CA HIS A 137 -7.00 -18.15 -16.72
C HIS A 137 -6.30 -19.42 -16.20
N PRO A 138 -6.95 -20.60 -16.32
CA PRO A 138 -6.41 -21.86 -15.81
C PRO A 138 -5.09 -22.30 -16.48
N GLU A 139 -4.75 -21.72 -17.64
CA GLU A 139 -3.48 -21.91 -18.32
C GLU A 139 -2.29 -21.27 -17.58
N LYS A 140 -2.54 -20.32 -16.67
CA LYS A 140 -1.49 -19.68 -15.87
C LYS A 140 -1.03 -20.62 -14.75
N ASN A 141 0.27 -20.83 -14.68
CA ASN A 141 0.87 -21.52 -13.55
C ASN A 141 0.99 -20.56 -12.36
N ILE A 142 0.07 -20.70 -11.40
CA ILE A 142 -0.03 -19.82 -10.23
C ILE A 142 0.08 -20.62 -8.93
N VAL A 143 0.73 -20.03 -7.93
CA VAL A 143 0.85 -20.59 -6.57
C VAL A 143 0.61 -19.47 -5.54
N PHE A 144 -0.12 -19.78 -4.48
CA PHE A 144 -0.41 -18.86 -3.39
C PHE A 144 0.43 -19.19 -2.16
N VAL A 145 1.09 -18.19 -1.58
CA VAL A 145 2.00 -18.36 -0.44
C VAL A 145 1.22 -18.17 0.87
N LEU A 146 1.16 -19.22 1.69
CA LEU A 146 0.47 -19.18 2.98
C LEU A 146 1.03 -20.25 3.92
N ARG A 147 1.32 -19.88 5.18
CA ARG A 147 1.73 -20.84 6.21
C ARG A 147 0.64 -21.87 6.47
N LYS A 148 1.06 -23.13 6.68
CA LYS A 148 0.14 -24.25 6.98
C LYS A 148 -0.72 -24.05 8.22
N ASN A 149 -0.27 -23.24 9.19
CA ASN A 149 -0.96 -22.96 10.44
C ASN A 149 -1.85 -21.71 10.38
N SER A 150 -2.02 -21.08 9.21
CA SER A 150 -3.01 -20.01 9.03
C SER A 150 -4.43 -20.57 9.14
N HIS A 151 -5.35 -19.81 9.76
CA HIS A 151 -6.77 -20.17 9.81
C HIS A 151 -7.40 -20.24 8.41
N ASP A 152 -6.87 -19.49 7.44
CA ASP A 152 -7.33 -19.49 6.05
C ASP A 152 -6.90 -20.73 5.26
N TYR A 153 -5.89 -21.48 5.73
CA TYR A 153 -5.25 -22.53 4.94
C TYR A 153 -6.23 -23.64 4.52
N LYS A 154 -7.06 -24.11 5.46
CA LYS A 154 -8.04 -25.18 5.18
C LYS A 154 -9.11 -24.72 4.19
N ARG A 155 -9.61 -23.49 4.34
CA ARG A 155 -10.60 -22.87 3.45
C ARG A 155 -10.05 -22.77 2.03
N LEU A 156 -8.89 -22.15 1.87
CA LEU A 156 -8.28 -21.95 0.54
C LEU A 156 -7.88 -23.25 -0.14
N LYS A 157 -7.38 -24.24 0.62
CA LYS A 157 -7.08 -25.57 0.07
C LYS A 157 -8.35 -26.25 -0.46
N LYS A 158 -9.47 -26.14 0.25
CA LYS A 158 -10.77 -26.66 -0.19
C LYS A 158 -11.29 -25.94 -1.44
N GLU A 159 -11.02 -24.65 -1.58
CA GLU A 159 -11.33 -23.85 -2.78
C GLU A 159 -10.46 -24.17 -4.01
N GLY A 160 -9.44 -25.04 -3.87
CA GLY A 160 -8.56 -25.45 -4.97
C GLY A 160 -7.27 -24.64 -5.10
N PHE A 161 -6.94 -23.77 -4.14
CA PHE A 161 -5.71 -23.00 -4.19
C PHE A 161 -4.47 -23.91 -4.13
N LYS A 162 -3.50 -23.67 -5.02
CA LYS A 162 -2.17 -24.28 -4.96
C LYS A 162 -1.34 -23.55 -3.90
N LEU A 163 -1.36 -24.06 -2.67
CA LEU A 163 -0.70 -23.44 -1.52
C LEU A 163 0.77 -23.87 -1.37
N VAL A 164 1.65 -22.94 -0.98
CA VAL A 164 3.02 -23.22 -0.55
C VAL A 164 3.36 -22.51 0.76
N ASP A 165 3.97 -23.24 1.70
CA ASP A 165 4.40 -22.67 2.97
C ASP A 165 5.69 -21.85 2.77
N PRO A 166 5.76 -20.58 3.21
CA PRO A 166 6.94 -19.74 3.06
C PRO A 166 8.17 -20.26 3.82
N LYS A 167 8.03 -21.20 4.75
CA LYS A 167 9.16 -21.85 5.44
C LYS A 167 9.74 -23.04 4.66
N SER A 168 9.08 -23.50 3.60
CA SER A 168 9.50 -24.70 2.86
C SER A 168 10.61 -24.45 1.85
N PHE A 169 11.46 -25.45 1.59
CA PHE A 169 12.42 -25.40 0.47
C PHE A 169 11.72 -25.27 -0.89
N LYS A 170 10.52 -25.85 -1.03
CA LYS A 170 9.68 -25.70 -2.22
C LYS A 170 9.38 -24.23 -2.50
N PHE A 171 9.06 -23.43 -1.49
CA PHE A 171 8.85 -21.99 -1.64
C PHE A 171 10.09 -21.28 -2.20
N LYS A 172 11.28 -21.53 -1.63
CA LYS A 172 12.54 -20.95 -2.12
C LYS A 172 12.80 -21.29 -3.59
N TYR A 173 12.58 -22.55 -3.98
CA TYR A 173 12.69 -22.99 -5.37
C TYR A 173 11.68 -22.28 -6.29
N LEU A 174 10.43 -22.13 -5.85
CA LEU A 174 9.40 -21.45 -6.62
C LEU A 174 9.72 -19.96 -6.79
N VAL A 175 10.18 -19.27 -5.75
CA VAL A 175 10.62 -17.87 -5.85
C VAL A 175 11.77 -17.75 -6.85
N PHE A 176 12.79 -18.62 -6.75
CA PHE A 176 13.90 -18.64 -7.70
C PHE A 176 13.42 -18.79 -9.16
N LYS A 177 12.40 -19.62 -9.41
CA LYS A 177 11.84 -19.87 -10.75
C LYS A 177 10.72 -18.93 -11.17
N ALA A 178 10.16 -18.11 -10.29
CA ALA A 178 9.03 -17.25 -10.61
C ALA A 178 9.43 -16.17 -11.63
N ASP A 179 8.47 -15.82 -12.48
CA ASP A 179 8.52 -14.63 -13.33
C ASP A 179 7.89 -13.42 -12.64
N LYS A 180 6.83 -13.65 -11.86
CA LYS A 180 6.11 -12.59 -11.14
C LYS A 180 5.92 -12.92 -9.67
N LEU A 181 6.17 -11.92 -8.83
CA LEU A 181 5.84 -11.91 -7.41
C LEU A 181 4.76 -10.86 -7.20
N ILE A 182 3.55 -11.29 -6.86
CA ILE A 182 2.35 -10.46 -6.81
C ILE A 182 1.86 -10.44 -5.36
N SER A 183 1.81 -9.26 -4.74
CA SER A 183 1.52 -9.17 -3.30
C SER A 183 0.75 -7.92 -2.89
N SER A 184 -0.16 -8.06 -1.93
CA SER A 184 -0.80 -6.92 -1.24
C SER A 184 0.13 -6.21 -0.25
N HIS A 185 1.21 -6.88 0.17
CA HIS A 185 2.18 -6.39 1.16
C HIS A 185 3.61 -6.42 0.62
N ILE A 186 4.45 -5.46 1.05
CA ILE A 186 5.88 -5.44 0.72
C ILE A 186 6.67 -6.03 1.90
N ASP A 187 6.49 -7.32 2.13
CA ASP A 187 7.13 -8.04 3.23
C ASP A 187 8.40 -8.78 2.79
N ARG A 188 9.47 -8.64 3.59
CA ARG A 188 10.79 -9.23 3.30
C ARG A 188 10.76 -10.74 3.09
N TYR A 189 9.85 -11.46 3.76
CA TYR A 189 9.76 -12.92 3.59
C TYR A 189 9.52 -13.32 2.12
N PHE A 190 8.92 -12.43 1.33
CA PHE A 190 8.51 -12.70 -0.03
C PHE A 190 9.58 -12.28 -1.04
N PHE A 191 10.09 -11.05 -0.97
CA PHE A 191 11.09 -10.54 -1.93
C PHE A 191 12.57 -10.75 -1.51
N GLU A 192 12.84 -11.11 -0.25
CA GLU A 192 14.17 -11.51 0.25
C GLU A 192 14.21 -13.02 0.63
N ALA A 193 13.34 -13.84 0.03
CA ALA A 193 13.18 -15.26 0.38
C ALA A 193 14.47 -16.12 0.30
N LEU A 194 15.46 -15.67 -0.49
CA LEU A 194 16.75 -16.35 -0.69
C LEU A 194 17.89 -15.75 0.16
N GLY A 195 17.59 -14.80 1.06
CA GLY A 195 18.61 -14.08 1.85
C GLY A 195 19.20 -12.85 1.15
N GLU A 196 18.74 -12.56 -0.07
CA GLU A 196 19.11 -11.41 -0.89
C GLU A 196 17.89 -10.90 -1.67
N ASN A 197 17.98 -9.74 -2.32
CA ASN A 197 16.90 -9.23 -3.16
C ASN A 197 16.66 -10.17 -4.36
N THR A 198 15.54 -10.90 -4.33
CA THR A 198 15.16 -11.88 -5.35
C THR A 198 14.46 -11.26 -6.57
N LEU A 199 14.17 -9.95 -6.52
CA LEU A 199 13.43 -9.23 -7.57
C LEU A 199 14.25 -8.97 -8.83
N LYS A 200 15.57 -9.20 -8.79
CA LYS A 200 16.38 -9.07 -10.00
C LYS A 200 15.85 -10.04 -11.06
N THR A 201 15.46 -9.50 -12.21
CA THR A 201 14.85 -10.24 -13.34
C THR A 201 13.47 -10.84 -13.09
N LYS A 202 12.72 -10.33 -12.11
CA LYS A 202 11.33 -10.71 -11.83
C LYS A 202 10.48 -9.44 -11.76
N ASP A 203 9.21 -9.55 -12.10
CA ASP A 203 8.28 -8.43 -11.91
C ASP A 203 7.66 -8.50 -10.51
N PHE A 204 7.87 -7.46 -9.70
CA PHE A 204 7.13 -7.29 -8.46
C PHE A 204 5.88 -6.43 -8.69
N VAL A 205 4.72 -7.04 -8.47
CA VAL A 205 3.41 -6.38 -8.57
C VAL A 205 2.88 -6.12 -7.16
N PHE A 206 2.77 -4.85 -6.81
CA PHE A 206 2.25 -4.40 -5.53
C PHE A 206 0.78 -4.04 -5.65
N LEU A 207 -0.08 -4.89 -5.07
CA LEU A 207 -1.54 -4.73 -5.07
C LEU A 207 -2.05 -3.81 -3.96
N GLN A 208 -1.18 -3.41 -3.03
CA GLN A 208 -1.52 -2.71 -1.78
C GLN A 208 -2.51 -3.47 -0.88
N HIS A 209 -2.71 -2.93 0.32
CA HIS A 209 -3.64 -3.43 1.35
C HIS A 209 -4.58 -2.32 1.86
N GLY A 210 -4.71 -1.24 1.10
CA GLY A 210 -5.55 -0.07 1.40
C GLY A 210 -5.03 1.16 0.69
N ILE A 211 -5.83 2.22 0.65
CA ILE A 211 -5.46 3.49 0.01
C ILE A 211 -4.31 4.15 0.78
N THR A 212 -3.27 4.54 0.06
CA THR A 212 -2.13 5.33 0.56
C THR A 212 -2.56 6.79 0.71
N GLN A 213 -3.39 7.08 1.71
CA GLN A 213 -3.88 8.46 2.00
C GLN A 213 -2.83 9.38 2.64
N ASN A 214 -1.83 8.78 3.29
CA ASN A 214 -0.74 9.46 4.01
C ASN A 214 0.57 9.32 3.23
N ASP A 215 1.51 10.25 3.43
CA ASP A 215 2.82 10.21 2.77
C ASP A 215 3.67 9.06 3.33
N LEU A 216 3.88 8.06 2.47
CA LEU A 216 4.72 6.88 2.67
C LEU A 216 5.94 6.87 1.74
N SER A 217 6.25 8.00 1.09
CA SER A 217 7.32 8.10 0.09
C SER A 217 8.68 7.69 0.64
N SER A 218 8.99 8.02 1.90
CA SER A 218 10.23 7.64 2.58
C SER A 218 10.46 6.12 2.59
N TRP A 219 9.39 5.34 2.76
CA TRP A 219 9.44 3.88 2.80
C TRP A 219 9.29 3.25 1.41
N LEU A 220 8.32 3.73 0.60
CA LEU A 220 8.03 3.18 -0.72
C LEU A 220 9.16 3.47 -1.73
N ASN A 221 9.81 4.63 -1.66
CA ASN A 221 10.92 4.96 -2.56
C ASN A 221 12.14 4.04 -2.39
N GLN A 222 12.24 3.29 -1.29
CA GLN A 222 13.29 2.30 -1.07
C GLN A 222 12.98 0.93 -1.70
N ARG A 223 11.80 0.76 -2.32
CA ARG A 223 11.33 -0.50 -2.87
C ARG A 223 11.52 -0.57 -4.39
N GLN A 224 11.70 -1.78 -4.90
CA GLN A 224 11.59 -2.09 -6.31
C GLN A 224 10.17 -2.58 -6.56
N ILE A 225 9.41 -1.84 -7.39
CA ILE A 225 8.03 -2.14 -7.74
C ILE A 225 7.90 -1.93 -9.24
N ASP A 226 7.57 -3.00 -9.97
CA ASP A 226 7.45 -2.99 -11.43
C ASP A 226 6.00 -2.65 -11.86
N LEU A 227 5.02 -2.90 -10.97
CA LEU A 227 3.64 -2.49 -11.13
C LEU A 227 3.04 -2.14 -9.76
N PHE A 228 2.59 -0.91 -9.60
CA PHE A 228 1.98 -0.36 -8.39
C PHE A 228 0.50 -0.09 -8.68
N ILE A 229 -0.39 -0.86 -8.06
CA ILE A 229 -1.84 -0.68 -8.21
C ILE A 229 -2.34 0.39 -7.25
N THR A 230 -3.16 1.31 -7.75
CA THR A 230 -3.86 2.35 -6.97
C THR A 230 -5.37 2.18 -7.11
N GLY A 231 -6.09 2.53 -6.05
CA GLY A 231 -7.53 2.34 -5.94
C GLY A 231 -8.36 3.56 -6.32
N MET A 232 -7.82 4.77 -6.17
CA MET A 232 -8.54 6.04 -6.41
C MET A 232 -7.70 7.04 -7.20
N GLN A 233 -8.37 7.95 -7.90
CA GLN A 233 -7.72 8.97 -8.74
C GLN A 233 -6.76 9.86 -7.92
N ASP A 234 -7.20 10.39 -6.78
CA ASP A 234 -6.35 11.21 -5.91
C ASP A 234 -5.11 10.45 -5.41
N GLU A 235 -5.25 9.14 -5.13
CA GLU A 235 -4.11 8.29 -4.76
C GLU A 235 -3.13 8.16 -5.93
N TYR A 236 -3.63 7.84 -7.12
CA TYR A 236 -2.85 7.76 -8.35
C TYR A 236 -2.08 9.06 -8.58
N ASP A 237 -2.75 10.21 -8.53
CA ASP A 237 -2.13 11.52 -8.78
C ASP A 237 -1.08 11.86 -7.73
N SER A 238 -1.33 11.50 -6.46
CA SER A 238 -0.38 11.74 -5.38
C SER A 238 0.93 10.94 -5.49
N ILE A 239 0.91 9.81 -6.20
CA ILE A 239 2.05 8.90 -6.36
C ILE A 239 2.68 9.05 -7.75
N ALA A 240 1.89 9.04 -8.82
CA ALA A 240 2.34 9.05 -10.21
C ALA A 240 2.53 10.47 -10.77
N GLY A 241 1.73 11.43 -10.31
CA GLY A 241 1.73 12.82 -10.77
C GLY A 241 3.02 13.57 -10.44
N ASP A 242 3.14 14.82 -10.88
CA ASP A 242 4.34 15.62 -10.64
C ASP A 242 4.32 16.29 -9.25
N PHE A 243 5.44 16.93 -8.89
CA PHE A 243 5.57 17.81 -7.72
C PHE A 243 5.26 17.13 -6.38
N ASN A 244 5.61 15.86 -6.26
CA ASN A 244 5.52 15.11 -5.00
C ASN A 244 6.82 14.37 -4.70
N ARG A 245 6.84 13.66 -3.58
CA ARG A 245 8.03 12.98 -3.05
C ARG A 245 8.18 11.55 -3.55
N TYR A 246 7.20 10.98 -4.24
CA TYR A 246 7.28 9.62 -4.75
C TYR A 246 8.17 9.55 -5.99
N LYS A 247 8.84 8.41 -6.18
CA LYS A 247 9.71 8.17 -7.35
C LYS A 247 9.00 7.47 -8.52
N PHE A 248 7.80 6.96 -8.29
CA PHE A 248 7.08 6.11 -9.26
C PHE A 248 6.41 6.97 -10.33
N THR A 249 6.50 6.55 -11.58
CA THR A 249 5.96 7.28 -12.74
C THR A 249 4.65 6.63 -13.22
N PRO A 250 3.93 7.24 -14.18
CA PRO A 250 2.77 6.62 -14.82
C PRO A 250 3.04 5.25 -15.49
N LYS A 251 4.31 4.89 -15.75
CA LYS A 251 4.69 3.56 -16.25
C LYS A 251 4.45 2.50 -15.18
N GLU A 252 4.95 2.70 -13.97
CA GLU A 252 4.83 1.73 -12.88
C GLU A 252 3.45 1.80 -12.19
N VAL A 253 2.85 2.98 -12.08
CA VAL A 253 1.59 3.16 -11.33
C VAL A 253 0.38 2.99 -12.24
N LYS A 254 -0.63 2.22 -11.80
CA LYS A 254 -1.89 2.03 -12.53
C LYS A 254 -3.09 2.24 -11.61
N LEU A 255 -4.09 2.97 -12.09
CA LEU A 255 -5.39 3.11 -11.45
C LEU A 255 -6.31 2.01 -11.95
N THR A 256 -6.61 1.03 -11.10
CA THR A 256 -7.48 -0.10 -11.47
C THR A 256 -8.57 -0.39 -10.45
N GLY A 257 -8.53 0.24 -9.27
CA GLY A 257 -9.24 -0.28 -8.11
C GLY A 257 -8.49 -1.46 -7.48
N PHE A 258 -8.95 -1.88 -6.30
CA PHE A 258 -8.38 -3.02 -5.59
C PHE A 258 -9.15 -4.32 -5.89
N PRO A 259 -8.47 -5.45 -6.15
CA PRO A 259 -9.13 -6.73 -6.42
C PRO A 259 -10.16 -7.16 -5.38
N ARG A 260 -9.95 -6.84 -4.09
CA ARG A 260 -10.90 -7.18 -3.02
C ARG A 260 -12.21 -6.40 -3.10
N TRP A 261 -12.23 -5.25 -3.77
CA TRP A 261 -13.44 -4.43 -3.90
C TRP A 261 -14.50 -5.07 -4.79
N ASP A 262 -14.13 -5.92 -5.75
CA ASP A 262 -15.09 -6.68 -6.55
C ASP A 262 -15.98 -7.56 -5.65
N ALA A 263 -15.35 -8.28 -4.71
CA ALA A 263 -16.06 -9.10 -3.74
C ALA A 263 -16.80 -8.25 -2.69
N LEU A 264 -16.18 -7.15 -2.24
CA LEU A 264 -16.78 -6.23 -1.28
C LEU A 264 -18.10 -5.65 -1.81
N LEU A 265 -18.08 -5.10 -3.03
CA LEU A 265 -19.26 -4.51 -3.68
C LEU A 265 -20.34 -5.55 -3.95
N LYS A 266 -19.95 -6.72 -4.46
CA LYS A 266 -20.89 -7.82 -4.73
C LYS A 266 -21.61 -8.31 -3.46
N ASN A 267 -20.90 -8.35 -2.34
CA ASN A 267 -21.43 -8.88 -1.08
C ASN A 267 -21.95 -7.78 -0.15
N ASN A 268 -22.06 -6.53 -0.61
CA ASN A 268 -22.52 -5.43 0.22
C ASN A 268 -23.95 -5.69 0.71
N GLN A 269 -24.18 -5.53 2.01
CA GLN A 269 -25.52 -5.64 2.59
C GLN A 269 -26.05 -4.24 2.91
N ILE A 270 -27.30 -4.02 2.56
CA ILE A 270 -28.08 -2.82 2.89
C ILE A 270 -28.95 -3.09 4.13
N ASN A 271 -29.38 -2.03 4.82
CA ASN A 271 -30.24 -2.12 6.01
C ASN A 271 -29.68 -2.99 7.14
N THR A 272 -28.35 -3.11 7.21
CA THR A 272 -27.72 -3.78 8.34
C THR A 272 -27.84 -2.92 9.59
N LYS A 273 -27.69 -3.53 10.76
CA LYS A 273 -27.76 -2.83 12.05
C LYS A 273 -26.49 -3.06 12.85
N GLN A 274 -25.37 -2.58 12.32
CA GLN A 274 -24.06 -2.70 12.97
C GLN A 274 -23.23 -1.43 12.78
N ILE A 275 -22.69 -0.92 13.88
CA ILE A 275 -21.69 0.15 13.91
C ILE A 275 -20.35 -0.51 14.19
N ILE A 276 -19.37 -0.28 13.30
CA ILE A 276 -18.01 -0.78 13.49
C ILE A 276 -17.08 0.35 13.92
N ILE A 277 -16.35 0.13 15.00
CA ILE A 277 -15.43 1.10 15.59
C ILE A 277 -14.00 0.56 15.42
N MET A 278 -13.18 1.24 14.62
CA MET A 278 -11.85 0.77 14.19
C MET A 278 -10.78 1.85 14.32
N PRO A 279 -10.33 2.18 15.54
CA PRO A 279 -9.25 3.14 15.71
C PRO A 279 -7.89 2.59 15.29
N THR A 280 -7.05 3.48 14.75
CA THR A 280 -5.65 3.21 14.41
C THR A 280 -4.82 2.99 15.67
N TRP A 281 -3.63 2.39 15.56
CA TRP A 281 -2.68 2.33 16.67
C TRP A 281 -1.78 3.56 16.69
N ARG A 282 -1.19 3.87 17.84
CA ARG A 282 -0.16 4.93 17.96
C ARG A 282 1.15 4.29 18.35
N GLU A 283 2.20 4.62 17.60
CA GLU A 283 3.52 4.04 17.85
C GLU A 283 4.05 4.37 19.25
N TYR A 284 3.77 5.57 19.74
CA TYR A 284 4.26 6.10 21.01
C TYR A 284 3.49 5.61 22.24
N ILE A 285 2.34 4.93 22.08
CA ILE A 285 1.58 4.37 23.22
C ILE A 285 1.71 2.85 23.34
N VAL A 286 2.14 2.16 22.28
CA VAL A 286 2.38 0.70 22.33
C VAL A 286 3.85 0.41 22.61
N GLY A 287 4.15 -0.76 23.16
CA GLY A 287 5.52 -1.13 23.46
C GLY A 287 6.43 -1.26 22.23
N SER A 288 7.73 -1.22 22.48
CA SER A 288 8.76 -1.31 21.44
C SER A 288 8.74 -2.66 20.73
N TYR A 289 9.14 -2.67 19.46
CA TYR A 289 9.21 -3.91 18.67
C TYR A 289 10.39 -4.78 19.10
N SER A 290 10.13 -6.02 19.49
CA SER A 290 11.16 -7.01 19.79
C SER A 290 11.48 -7.84 18.55
N LYS A 291 12.69 -7.70 18.01
CA LYS A 291 13.18 -8.57 16.91
C LYS A 291 13.21 -10.05 17.32
N LYS A 292 13.53 -10.35 18.59
CA LYS A 292 13.58 -11.73 19.13
C LYS A 292 12.20 -12.39 19.14
N LEU A 293 11.17 -11.65 19.57
CA LEU A 293 9.80 -12.19 19.68
C LEU A 293 8.97 -11.97 18.41
N MET A 294 9.48 -11.19 17.44
CA MET A 294 8.77 -10.76 16.24
C MET A 294 7.40 -10.10 16.56
N LYS A 295 7.31 -9.43 17.72
CA LYS A 295 6.13 -8.72 18.20
C LYS A 295 6.52 -7.53 19.06
N ARG A 296 5.59 -6.58 19.23
CA ARG A 296 5.74 -5.47 20.19
C ARG A 296 5.58 -5.99 21.62
N ARG A 297 6.35 -5.40 22.54
CA ARG A 297 6.19 -5.62 23.97
C ARG A 297 4.90 -4.97 24.47
N PHE A 298 4.39 -5.44 25.60
CA PHE A 298 3.32 -4.75 26.32
C PHE A 298 3.86 -3.46 26.94
N ASN A 299 3.08 -2.38 26.91
CA ASN A 299 3.40 -1.11 27.54
C ASN A 299 2.35 -0.77 28.62
N PRO A 300 2.66 -0.91 29.92
CA PRO A 300 1.69 -0.62 30.97
C PRO A 300 1.22 0.85 30.96
N LYS A 301 2.04 1.79 30.45
CA LYS A 301 1.67 3.22 30.33
C LYS A 301 0.63 3.50 29.23
N PHE A 302 0.19 2.47 28.50
CA PHE A 302 -0.88 2.62 27.52
C PHE A 302 -2.16 3.21 28.14
N TYR A 303 -2.49 2.80 29.37
CA TYR A 303 -3.70 3.24 30.08
C TYR A 303 -3.66 4.68 30.58
N GLU A 304 -2.49 5.30 30.59
CA GLU A 304 -2.30 6.74 30.88
C GLU A 304 -2.50 7.61 29.63
N SER A 305 -2.67 7.00 28.44
CA SER A 305 -2.72 7.74 27.18
C SER A 305 -4.06 8.43 26.94
N GLU A 306 -4.03 9.59 26.27
CA GLU A 306 -5.24 10.24 25.78
C GLU A 306 -6.06 9.30 24.87
N TYR A 307 -5.39 8.42 24.12
CA TYR A 307 -6.05 7.40 23.31
C TYR A 307 -6.98 6.50 24.14
N PHE A 308 -6.46 5.94 25.23
CA PHE A 308 -7.24 5.09 26.12
C PHE A 308 -8.39 5.87 26.76
N TYR A 309 -8.11 7.09 27.24
CA TYR A 309 -9.12 7.95 27.85
C TYR A 309 -10.26 8.28 26.87
N ARG A 310 -9.97 8.74 25.66
CA ARG A 310 -10.97 9.19 24.67
C ARG A 310 -11.82 8.05 24.14
N TRP A 311 -11.18 6.97 23.68
CA TRP A 311 -11.91 5.80 23.19
C TRP A 311 -12.64 5.08 24.33
N GLY A 312 -12.01 4.94 25.49
CA GLY A 312 -12.64 4.38 26.68
C GLY A 312 -13.87 5.17 27.10
N SER A 313 -13.78 6.50 27.20
CA SER A 313 -14.91 7.36 27.57
C SER A 313 -16.08 7.25 26.58
N PHE A 314 -15.80 7.19 25.28
CA PHE A 314 -16.82 6.99 24.27
C PHE A 314 -17.50 5.62 24.38
N LEU A 315 -16.71 4.55 24.46
CA LEU A 315 -17.20 3.16 24.55
C LEU A 315 -18.01 2.89 25.82
N HIS A 316 -17.73 3.61 26.92
CA HIS A 316 -18.48 3.51 28.18
C HIS A 316 -19.58 4.58 28.32
N SER A 317 -19.82 5.39 27.28
CA SER A 317 -20.79 6.47 27.42
C SER A 317 -22.21 5.93 27.49
N LYS A 318 -22.97 6.41 28.49
CA LYS A 318 -24.39 6.09 28.64
C LYS A 318 -25.18 6.40 27.38
N LYS A 319 -24.83 7.49 26.69
CA LYS A 319 -25.49 7.90 25.46
C LYS A 319 -25.24 6.93 24.30
N LEU A 320 -24.06 6.32 24.18
CA LEU A 320 -23.83 5.26 23.18
C LEU A 320 -24.69 4.03 23.47
N GLN A 321 -24.81 3.65 24.74
CA GLN A 321 -25.69 2.55 25.16
C GLN A 321 -27.17 2.85 24.83
N GLU A 322 -27.66 4.05 25.15
CA GLU A 322 -29.02 4.48 24.83
C GLU A 322 -29.29 4.43 23.30
N LEU A 323 -28.31 4.83 22.48
CA LEU A 323 -28.41 4.75 21.02
C LEU A 323 -28.42 3.30 20.50
N HIS A 324 -27.56 2.45 21.07
CA HIS A 324 -27.54 1.01 20.79
C HIS A 324 -28.92 0.38 21.05
N GLU A 325 -29.50 0.63 22.23
CA GLU A 325 -30.80 0.09 22.66
C GLU A 325 -31.96 0.65 21.84
N LYS A 326 -32.01 1.99 21.68
CA LYS A 326 -33.09 2.69 20.97
C LYS A 326 -33.20 2.26 19.50
N TYR A 327 -32.08 2.14 18.80
CA TYR A 327 -32.08 1.84 17.36
C TYR A 327 -31.82 0.35 17.05
N ASN A 328 -31.47 -0.45 18.06
CA ASN A 328 -31.14 -1.87 17.98
C ASN A 328 -29.94 -2.15 17.03
N TYR A 329 -28.86 -1.38 17.19
CA TYR A 329 -27.64 -1.51 16.38
C TYR A 329 -26.54 -2.23 17.15
N LYS A 330 -25.98 -3.32 16.62
CA LYS A 330 -24.81 -3.99 17.21
C LYS A 330 -23.61 -3.05 17.20
N ILE A 331 -22.88 -2.98 18.31
CA ILE A 331 -21.64 -2.19 18.41
C ILE A 331 -20.46 -3.17 18.33
N VAL A 332 -19.64 -3.05 17.28
CA VAL A 332 -18.47 -3.89 17.07
C VAL A 332 -17.21 -3.06 17.25
N PHE A 333 -16.41 -3.37 18.27
CA PHE A 333 -15.12 -2.72 18.49
C PHE A 333 -14.00 -3.60 17.95
N ASN A 334 -13.36 -3.16 16.87
CA ASN A 334 -12.31 -3.89 16.17
C ASN A 334 -11.06 -3.01 15.99
N PRO A 335 -10.35 -2.67 17.09
CA PRO A 335 -9.19 -1.83 16.99
C PRO A 335 -8.04 -2.55 16.27
N HIS A 336 -7.05 -1.76 15.84
CA HIS A 336 -5.86 -2.28 15.17
C HIS A 336 -5.21 -3.44 15.97
N PRO A 337 -4.61 -4.47 15.31
CA PRO A 337 -4.00 -5.61 15.99
C PRO A 337 -2.99 -5.27 17.10
N GLN A 338 -2.30 -4.12 16.99
CA GLN A 338 -1.35 -3.65 18.00
C GLN A 338 -2.01 -3.10 19.28
N ILE A 339 -3.31 -2.82 19.24
CA ILE A 339 -4.13 -2.37 20.39
C ILE A 339 -4.81 -3.55 21.08
N ARG A 340 -5.07 -4.65 20.36
CA ARG A 340 -5.74 -5.84 20.92
C ARG A 340 -5.12 -6.39 22.21
N PRO A 341 -3.79 -6.39 22.41
CA PRO A 341 -3.19 -6.84 23.67
C PRO A 341 -3.59 -6.03 24.90
N TYR A 342 -4.17 -4.83 24.72
CA TYR A 342 -4.58 -3.93 25.79
C TYR A 342 -6.10 -3.96 26.04
N LEU A 343 -6.84 -4.80 25.32
CA LEU A 343 -8.31 -4.83 25.38
C LEU A 343 -8.89 -5.29 26.71
N GLU A 344 -8.14 -6.10 27.47
CA GLU A 344 -8.59 -6.63 28.76
C GLU A 344 -8.96 -5.50 29.73
N ASP A 345 -8.05 -4.53 29.90
CA ASP A 345 -8.26 -3.41 30.82
C ASP A 345 -9.14 -2.29 30.24
N PHE A 346 -9.65 -2.43 29.01
CA PHE A 346 -10.76 -1.57 28.57
C PHE A 346 -12.04 -1.87 29.35
N ASN A 347 -12.20 -3.06 29.96
CA ASN A 347 -13.41 -3.43 30.74
C ASN A 347 -14.73 -3.14 29.99
N LEU A 348 -14.76 -3.47 28.70
CA LEU A 348 -15.84 -3.05 27.80
C LEU A 348 -17.22 -3.54 28.26
N PRO A 349 -18.26 -2.71 28.12
CA PRO A 349 -19.64 -3.14 28.38
C PRO A 349 -20.04 -4.35 27.53
N ASN A 350 -20.89 -5.22 28.09
CA ASN A 350 -21.31 -6.48 27.47
C ASN A 350 -21.97 -6.34 26.08
N TYR A 351 -22.54 -5.17 25.76
CA TYR A 351 -23.17 -4.91 24.46
C TYR A 351 -22.14 -4.63 23.33
N ILE A 352 -20.86 -4.44 23.68
CA ILE A 352 -19.77 -4.21 22.73
C ILE A 352 -19.15 -5.54 22.33
N ILE A 353 -19.21 -5.84 21.04
CA ILE A 353 -18.73 -7.09 20.46
C ILE A 353 -17.29 -6.92 20.00
N ILE A 354 -16.40 -7.81 20.47
CA ILE A 354 -15.04 -7.97 19.93
C ILE A 354 -15.07 -9.11 18.91
N PRO A 355 -14.87 -8.84 17.61
CA PRO A 355 -14.89 -9.90 16.61
C PRO A 355 -13.66 -10.80 16.77
N SER A 356 -13.79 -12.08 16.43
CA SER A 356 -12.64 -13.00 16.37
C SER A 356 -11.56 -12.45 15.44
N VAL A 357 -10.29 -12.71 15.76
CA VAL A 357 -9.15 -12.38 14.88
C VAL A 357 -9.20 -13.11 13.54
N GLU A 358 -9.98 -14.18 13.46
CA GLU A 358 -10.20 -14.98 12.24
C GLU A 358 -11.37 -14.44 11.39
N MET A 359 -12.12 -13.46 11.90
CA MET A 359 -13.24 -12.87 11.17
C MET A 359 -12.73 -12.14 9.92
N SER A 360 -13.38 -12.37 8.77
CA SER A 360 -13.09 -11.65 7.54
C SER A 360 -13.39 -10.17 7.71
N MET A 361 -12.43 -9.32 7.33
CA MET A 361 -12.60 -7.87 7.40
C MET A 361 -13.64 -7.37 6.41
N GLN A 362 -13.65 -7.93 5.20
CA GLN A 362 -14.65 -7.59 4.18
C GLN A 362 -16.07 -7.93 4.64
N LYS A 363 -16.26 -9.08 5.29
CA LYS A 363 -17.56 -9.44 5.88
C LYS A 363 -18.00 -8.40 6.92
N LEU A 364 -17.10 -8.00 7.82
CA LEU A 364 -17.40 -6.96 8.80
C LEU A 364 -17.81 -5.64 8.14
N PHE A 365 -17.15 -5.21 7.06
CA PHE A 365 -17.53 -4.00 6.33
C PHE A 365 -18.90 -4.14 5.64
N CYS A 366 -19.15 -5.26 4.96
CA CYS A 366 -20.43 -5.54 4.32
C CYS A 366 -21.59 -5.55 5.32
N GLU A 367 -21.38 -6.09 6.52
CA GLU A 367 -22.39 -6.19 7.58
C GLU A 367 -22.55 -4.90 8.40
N SER A 368 -21.67 -3.92 8.25
CA SER A 368 -21.75 -2.63 8.98
C SER A 368 -22.49 -1.58 8.17
N SER A 369 -23.24 -0.71 8.85
CA SER A 369 -23.95 0.44 8.25
C SER A 369 -23.16 1.74 8.46
N LEU A 370 -22.39 1.81 9.54
CA LEU A 370 -21.58 2.97 9.93
C LEU A 370 -20.22 2.51 10.41
N MET A 371 -19.17 3.24 10.01
CA MET A 371 -17.86 3.11 10.61
C MET A 371 -17.48 4.34 11.42
N ILE A 372 -16.86 4.10 12.58
CA ILE A 372 -16.19 5.13 13.37
C ILE A 372 -14.71 4.77 13.41
N THR A 373 -13.85 5.67 12.93
CA THR A 373 -12.40 5.46 12.88
C THR A 373 -11.68 6.79 13.06
N ASP A 374 -10.39 6.87 12.83
CA ASP A 374 -9.58 8.09 13.00
C ASP A 374 -8.71 8.38 11.77
N TYR A 375 -7.57 7.72 11.62
CA TYR A 375 -6.58 7.94 10.55
C TYR A 375 -6.38 6.70 9.66
N SER A 376 -7.32 5.76 9.71
CA SER A 376 -7.19 4.46 9.08
C SER A 376 -7.72 4.46 7.64
N SER A 377 -6.94 3.83 6.75
CA SER A 377 -7.35 3.63 5.35
C SER A 377 -8.47 2.59 5.19
N VAL A 378 -8.85 1.86 6.24
CA VAL A 378 -10.02 0.97 6.21
C VAL A 378 -11.32 1.74 5.98
N ALA A 379 -11.34 3.05 6.25
CA ALA A 379 -12.46 3.93 5.93
C ALA A 379 -12.84 3.89 4.43
N PHE A 380 -11.85 3.72 3.54
CA PHE A 380 -12.09 3.68 2.11
C PHE A 380 -12.92 2.48 1.68
N GLU A 381 -12.91 1.38 2.44
CA GLU A 381 -13.78 0.24 2.19
C GLU A 381 -15.25 0.63 2.38
N MET A 382 -15.56 1.41 3.42
CA MET A 382 -16.92 1.91 3.68
C MET A 382 -17.35 2.98 2.67
N ILE A 383 -16.44 3.86 2.30
CA ILE A 383 -16.66 4.88 1.26
C ILE A 383 -17.02 4.23 -0.07
N ILE A 384 -16.30 3.18 -0.48
CA ILE A 384 -16.61 2.42 -1.71
C ILE A 384 -17.99 1.77 -1.63
N LEU A 385 -18.39 1.31 -0.44
CA LEU A 385 -19.73 0.78 -0.19
C LEU A 385 -20.82 1.87 -0.06
N LYS A 386 -20.45 3.16 -0.16
CA LYS A 386 -21.31 4.33 0.07
C LYS A 386 -21.95 4.34 1.46
N LYS A 387 -21.19 3.92 2.47
CA LYS A 387 -21.60 3.88 3.87
C LYS A 387 -20.89 4.96 4.66
N PRO A 388 -21.59 5.65 5.58
CA PRO A 388 -20.99 6.77 6.29
C PRO A 388 -19.81 6.35 7.17
N VAL A 389 -18.86 7.28 7.30
CA VAL A 389 -17.69 7.18 8.16
C VAL A 389 -17.62 8.41 9.07
N ILE A 390 -17.49 8.21 10.38
CA ILE A 390 -17.14 9.28 11.32
C ILE A 390 -15.67 9.15 11.68
N TYR A 391 -14.88 10.16 11.36
CA TYR A 391 -13.49 10.29 11.76
C TYR A 391 -13.40 11.03 13.09
N TYR A 392 -13.04 10.31 14.16
CA TYR A 392 -12.80 10.86 15.50
C TYR A 392 -11.32 11.15 15.72
N GLN A 393 -10.89 12.37 15.39
CA GLN A 393 -9.48 12.80 15.37
C GLN A 393 -9.19 13.83 16.47
N PHE A 394 -9.19 13.39 17.73
CA PHE A 394 -8.89 14.24 18.88
C PHE A 394 -7.39 14.61 18.99
N ASP A 395 -6.49 13.81 18.40
CA ASP A 395 -5.03 13.90 18.57
C ASP A 395 -4.27 14.23 17.27
N GLN A 396 -4.89 14.91 16.30
CA GLN A 396 -4.37 15.01 14.92
C GLN A 396 -2.93 15.56 14.82
N ASP A 397 -2.65 16.70 15.47
CA ASP A 397 -1.34 17.32 15.42
C ASP A 397 -0.27 16.44 16.09
N TYR A 398 -0.60 15.85 17.24
CA TYR A 398 0.30 14.96 17.97
C TYR A 398 0.55 13.65 17.21
N PHE A 399 -0.48 13.10 16.57
CA PHE A 399 -0.41 11.90 15.75
C PHE A 399 0.60 12.08 14.61
N PHE A 400 0.45 13.11 13.77
CA PHE A 400 1.36 13.34 12.63
C PHE A 400 2.76 13.80 13.06
N TYR A 401 2.90 14.36 14.26
CA TYR A 401 4.20 14.70 14.84
C TYR A 401 4.98 13.45 15.30
N LYS A 402 4.36 12.58 16.12
CA LYS A 402 5.03 11.44 16.78
C LYS A 402 4.93 10.13 16.04
N HIS A 403 3.92 9.93 15.19
CA HIS A 403 3.75 8.70 14.43
C HIS A 403 4.61 8.71 13.15
N PHE A 404 4.89 7.53 12.62
CA PHE A 404 5.68 7.38 11.39
C PHE A 404 4.93 7.86 10.14
N LEU A 405 3.59 7.89 10.17
CA LEU A 405 2.78 8.43 9.08
C LEU A 405 2.92 9.95 9.02
N LYS A 406 3.09 10.48 7.80
CA LYS A 406 3.10 11.91 7.52
C LYS A 406 1.87 12.31 6.74
N ARG A 407 1.42 13.56 6.89
CA ARG A 407 0.24 14.05 6.18
C ARG A 407 0.46 13.89 4.67
N GLY A 408 -0.48 13.22 4.02
CA GLY A 408 -0.50 13.06 2.56
C GLY A 408 -1.47 14.04 1.91
N TYR A 409 -1.99 13.67 0.74
CA TYR A 409 -2.93 14.48 -0.03
C TYR A 409 -4.35 14.51 0.57
N TYR A 410 -4.70 13.52 1.39
CA TYR A 410 -6.08 13.27 1.78
C TYR A 410 -6.63 14.33 2.74
N ASN A 411 -7.77 14.92 2.37
CA ASN A 411 -8.48 15.90 3.19
C ASN A 411 -9.80 15.35 3.70
N TYR A 412 -9.80 14.90 4.96
CA TYR A 412 -10.97 14.35 5.66
C TYR A 412 -12.20 15.26 5.65
N LYS A 413 -12.05 16.59 5.53
CA LYS A 413 -13.19 17.53 5.54
C LYS A 413 -13.96 17.57 4.22
N LYS A 414 -13.35 17.11 3.12
CA LYS A 414 -13.91 17.19 1.77
C LYS A 414 -14.54 15.87 1.31
N MET A 415 -14.46 14.82 2.12
CA MET A 415 -14.85 13.49 1.67
C MET A 415 -16.34 13.27 1.83
N GLU A 416 -17.00 12.87 0.75
CA GLU A 416 -18.40 12.48 0.76
C GLU A 416 -18.63 11.31 1.71
N PHE A 417 -19.83 11.24 2.28
CA PHE A 417 -20.21 10.22 3.27
C PHE A 417 -19.31 10.20 4.51
N SER A 418 -18.66 11.32 4.84
CA SER A 418 -17.80 11.37 6.01
C SER A 418 -18.04 12.59 6.90
N TYR A 419 -17.82 12.39 8.20
CA TYR A 419 -17.91 13.44 9.22
C TYR A 419 -16.62 13.47 10.01
N LEU A 420 -16.00 14.63 10.14
CA LEU A 420 -14.80 14.82 10.95
C LEU A 420 -15.17 15.48 12.28
N VAL A 421 -14.84 14.82 13.39
CA VAL A 421 -15.07 15.31 14.75
C VAL A 421 -13.81 15.18 15.59
N ASN A 422 -13.61 16.11 16.53
CA ASN A 422 -12.45 16.12 17.43
C ASN A 422 -12.83 15.93 18.91
N ASN A 423 -14.13 15.89 19.21
CA ASN A 423 -14.64 15.72 20.57
C ASN A 423 -15.81 14.72 20.61
N GLN A 424 -16.06 14.17 21.80
CA GLN A 424 -17.05 13.12 22.00
C GLN A 424 -18.49 13.60 21.82
N LYS A 425 -18.78 14.87 22.14
CA LYS A 425 -20.13 15.43 22.00
C LYS A 425 -20.57 15.42 20.54
N ASP A 426 -19.70 15.90 19.65
CA ASP A 426 -19.98 15.92 18.22
C ASP A 426 -20.02 14.49 17.64
N LEU A 427 -19.14 13.60 18.10
CA LEU A 427 -19.18 12.18 17.72
C LEU A 427 -20.56 11.56 18.01
N ILE A 428 -21.05 11.71 19.24
CA ILE A 428 -22.36 11.20 19.65
C ILE A 428 -23.49 11.86 18.85
N PHE A 429 -23.41 13.18 18.62
CA PHE A 429 -24.40 13.90 17.82
C PHE A 429 -24.51 13.31 16.41
N TYR A 430 -23.40 13.10 15.70
CA TYR A 430 -23.44 12.55 14.35
C TYR A 430 -23.89 11.09 14.31
N ILE A 431 -23.55 10.27 15.33
CA ILE A 431 -24.09 8.92 15.44
C ILE A 431 -25.62 8.98 15.57
N GLU A 432 -26.14 9.79 16.49
CA GLU A 432 -27.59 9.93 16.70
C GLU A 432 -28.30 10.46 15.44
N PHE A 433 -27.72 11.48 14.79
CA PHE A 433 -28.22 12.05 13.54
C PHE A 433 -28.35 10.98 12.45
N LEU A 434 -27.28 10.20 12.22
CA LEU A 434 -27.24 9.17 11.20
C LEU A 434 -28.25 8.04 11.51
N LEU A 435 -28.28 7.55 12.74
CA LEU A 435 -29.22 6.50 13.15
C LEU A 435 -30.68 6.94 13.04
N ALA A 436 -30.99 8.20 13.38
CA ALA A 436 -32.34 8.76 13.27
C ALA A 436 -32.83 8.85 11.82
N HIS A 437 -31.93 9.10 10.87
CA HIS A 437 -32.24 9.17 9.44
C HIS A 437 -32.10 7.80 8.74
N LYS A 438 -32.02 6.71 9.51
CA LYS A 438 -31.90 5.33 9.04
C LYS A 438 -30.78 5.15 8.00
N ILE A 439 -29.59 5.66 8.34
CA ILE A 439 -28.30 5.51 7.62
C ILE A 439 -28.41 4.97 6.20
#